data_AF-A0A7H4MVI5-F1
#
_entry.id   AF-A0A7H4MVI5-F1
#
_cell.length_a   1.000
_cell.length_b   1.000
_cell.length_c   1.000
_cell.angle_alpha   90.00
_cell.angle_beta   90.00
_cell.angle_gamma   90.00
#
_symmetry.space_group_name_H-M   'P 1'
#
loop_
_entity.id
_entity.type
_entity.pdbx_description
1 polymer ?
#
loop_
_entity_poly.entity_id
_entity_poly.type
_entity_poly.pdbx_seq_one_letter_code
_entity_poly.pdbx_strand_id
1 'polypeptide(L)'
;MTGVLMQRAEQAAPETWWLRWIGPWQYQISASQMNQYTAVPHTKIIGGRLTFAPFQSLELGASRIMQWGGEGRPESFSNFWDGLTGKDNTAANDPNEPGNQLAGFDFKLKLEPTLGWPVSVYGQMIGEDESGFLPSANMFLGGVEGHHGWGKDAINWYLEAHDTRTNMSRTNYSYTHHIYKDGYYQQGYSLGDAMGGDGQLIAGKIELITEDNQRLSTRLVYAKVNLRTSRSIKHSTCRYPERCTARLERGCLSICTSEYLFVVHQR
;
A
#
# COMPACT_ATOMS: atom_id res chain seq x y z
N MET A 1 -9.59 9.69 -6.26
CA MET A 1 -10.97 9.26 -5.99
C MET A 1 -11.69 10.40 -5.29
N THR A 2 -12.98 10.59 -5.53
CA THR A 2 -13.78 11.59 -4.79
C THR A 2 -14.44 10.91 -3.61
N GLY A 3 -14.39 11.51 -2.41
CA GLY A 3 -14.88 10.87 -1.21
C GLY A 3 -14.85 11.75 0.03
N VAL A 4 -15.18 11.11 1.16
CA VAL A 4 -15.10 11.69 2.51
C VAL A 4 -14.02 10.98 3.32
N LEU A 5 -13.44 11.71 4.27
CA LEU A 5 -12.39 11.23 5.17
C LEU A 5 -12.59 11.87 6.55
N MET A 6 -12.42 11.07 7.60
CA MET A 6 -12.51 11.52 8.99
C MET A 6 -11.33 10.98 9.80
N GLN A 7 -10.82 11.80 10.72
CA GLN A 7 -9.69 11.49 11.59
C GLN A 7 -9.76 12.28 12.90
N ARG A 8 -8.99 11.89 13.92
CA ARG A 8 -8.82 12.71 15.14
C ARG A 8 -7.98 13.95 14.83
N ALA A 9 -8.36 15.08 15.41
CA ALA A 9 -7.55 16.31 15.38
C ALA A 9 -6.31 16.19 16.29
N GLU A 10 -6.51 15.74 17.53
CA GLU A 10 -5.45 15.49 18.49
C GLU A 10 -5.32 13.99 18.77
N GLN A 11 -4.08 13.50 18.75
CA GLN A 11 -3.76 12.07 18.85
C GLN A 11 -3.28 11.65 20.25
N ALA A 12 -3.65 12.42 21.27
CA ALA A 12 -3.29 12.12 22.65
C ALA A 12 -3.82 10.75 23.13
N ALA A 13 -3.18 10.21 24.16
CA ALA A 13 -3.58 8.97 24.81
C ALA A 13 -4.97 9.10 25.45
N PRO A 14 -5.72 7.99 25.62
CA PRO A 14 -7.01 8.03 26.30
C PRO A 14 -6.86 8.47 27.76
N GLU A 15 -7.77 9.32 28.26
CA GLU A 15 -7.76 9.75 29.66
C GLU A 15 -8.22 8.65 30.63
N THR A 16 -9.09 7.75 30.15
CA THR A 16 -9.66 6.61 30.88
C THR A 16 -8.57 5.70 31.42
N TRP A 17 -8.50 5.54 32.73
CA TRP A 17 -7.36 4.94 33.43
C TRP A 17 -6.94 3.55 32.92
N TRP A 18 -7.90 2.67 32.61
CA TRP A 18 -7.62 1.31 32.13
C TRP A 18 -7.31 1.21 30.62
N LEU A 19 -7.38 2.33 29.89
CA LEU A 19 -7.02 2.46 28.47
C LEU A 19 -5.74 3.27 28.23
N ARG A 20 -5.16 3.88 29.28
CA ARG A 20 -3.97 4.75 29.16
C ARG A 20 -2.77 4.04 28.52
N TRP A 21 -2.67 2.73 28.70
CA TRP A 21 -1.60 1.89 28.14
C TRP A 21 -1.56 1.86 26.60
N ILE A 22 -2.65 2.25 25.93
CA ILE A 22 -2.70 2.37 24.46
C ILE A 22 -1.71 3.43 23.95
N GLY A 23 -1.46 4.46 24.77
CA GLY A 23 -0.66 5.62 24.37
C GLY A 23 -1.34 6.47 23.29
N PRO A 24 -0.59 7.36 22.61
CA PRO A 24 -1.09 8.12 21.48
C PRO A 24 -1.70 7.21 20.41
N TRP A 25 -2.83 7.59 19.83
CA TRP A 25 -3.54 6.77 18.85
C TRP A 25 -4.25 7.61 17.79
N GLN A 26 -4.50 7.04 16.62
CA GLN A 26 -5.20 7.69 15.52
C GLN A 26 -6.11 6.70 14.81
N TYR A 27 -7.28 7.19 14.39
CA TYR A 27 -8.09 6.50 13.39
C TYR A 27 -8.17 7.33 12.12
N GLN A 28 -8.29 6.65 10.99
CA GLN A 28 -8.67 7.25 9.72
C GLN A 28 -9.74 6.38 9.10
N ILE A 29 -10.89 6.96 8.79
CA ILE A 29 -11.94 6.29 8.02
C ILE A 29 -12.21 7.07 6.75
N SER A 30 -12.48 6.36 5.66
CA SER A 30 -12.76 6.98 4.38
C SER A 30 -13.79 6.19 3.59
N ALA A 31 -14.56 6.91 2.78
CA ALA A 31 -15.46 6.33 1.79
C ALA A 31 -15.35 7.14 0.51
N SER A 32 -14.92 6.48 -0.57
CA SER A 32 -14.61 7.12 -1.84
C SER A 32 -15.22 6.36 -3.00
N GLN A 33 -15.45 7.04 -4.13
CA GLN A 33 -15.88 6.41 -5.38
C GLN A 33 -14.72 6.34 -6.38
N MET A 34 -14.54 5.17 -6.98
CA MET A 34 -13.59 4.95 -8.07
C MET A 34 -14.05 5.67 -9.34
N ASN A 35 -13.09 6.22 -10.08
CA ASN A 35 -13.35 6.88 -11.35
C ASN A 35 -12.92 5.99 -12.52
N GLN A 36 -13.73 5.94 -13.59
CA GLN A 36 -13.45 5.17 -14.81
C GLN A 36 -13.05 3.70 -14.54
N TYR A 37 -13.71 3.08 -13.56
CA TYR A 37 -13.56 1.66 -13.27
C TYR A 37 -14.55 0.87 -14.14
N THR A 38 -14.06 0.13 -15.12
CA THR A 38 -14.88 -0.40 -16.22
C THR A 38 -15.62 -1.66 -15.82
N ALA A 39 -14.97 -2.55 -15.05
CA ALA A 39 -15.54 -3.82 -14.64
C ALA A 39 -16.84 -3.66 -13.83
N VAL A 40 -16.89 -2.65 -12.94
CA VAL A 40 -18.05 -2.34 -12.10
C VAL A 40 -18.12 -0.81 -11.90
N PRO A 41 -18.82 -0.07 -12.78
CA PRO A 41 -18.91 1.38 -12.68
C PRO A 41 -19.37 1.87 -11.30
N HIS A 42 -18.85 3.02 -10.87
CA HIS A 42 -19.17 3.63 -9.57
C HIS A 42 -18.86 2.76 -8.34
N THR A 43 -17.94 1.80 -8.44
CA THR A 43 -17.41 1.05 -7.29
C THR A 43 -16.92 2.00 -6.19
N LYS A 44 -17.17 1.64 -4.93
CA LYS A 44 -16.72 2.38 -3.75
C LYS A 44 -15.48 1.72 -3.15
N ILE A 45 -14.57 2.54 -2.61
CA ILE A 45 -13.47 2.13 -1.75
C ILE A 45 -13.77 2.67 -0.36
N ILE A 46 -14.01 1.77 0.58
CA ILE A 46 -14.31 2.10 1.97
C ILE A 46 -13.20 1.54 2.84
N GLY A 47 -12.63 2.38 3.70
CA GLY A 47 -11.41 2.05 4.43
C GLY A 47 -11.41 2.52 5.87
N GLY A 48 -10.74 1.75 6.71
CA GLY A 48 -10.43 2.09 8.09
C GLY A 48 -8.97 1.77 8.41
N ARG A 49 -8.32 2.67 9.15
CA ARG A 49 -6.99 2.47 9.72
C ARG A 49 -7.00 2.91 11.17
N LEU A 50 -6.35 2.14 12.02
CA LEU A 50 -6.13 2.43 13.43
C LEU A 50 -4.63 2.29 13.72
N THR A 51 -4.02 3.28 14.36
CA THR A 51 -2.66 3.19 14.88
C THR A 51 -2.62 3.57 16.35
N PHE A 52 -1.69 2.99 17.10
CA PHE A 52 -1.45 3.34 18.49
C PHE A 52 -0.01 3.04 18.90
N ALA A 53 0.49 3.76 19.91
CA ALA A 53 1.87 3.68 20.37
C ALA A 53 1.94 3.44 21.89
N PRO A 54 1.89 2.17 22.35
CA PRO A 54 1.94 1.84 23.78
C PRO A 54 3.22 2.30 24.47
N PHE A 55 4.31 2.36 23.71
CA PHE A 55 5.63 2.79 24.16
C PHE A 55 6.20 3.78 23.15
N GLN A 56 7.09 4.67 23.60
CA GLN A 56 7.74 5.65 22.69
C GLN A 56 8.52 4.96 21.56
N SER A 57 9.04 3.75 21.81
CA SER A 57 9.78 2.94 20.84
C SER A 57 8.89 2.19 19.86
N LEU A 58 7.59 1.98 20.10
CA LEU A 58 6.77 1.08 19.28
C LEU A 58 5.45 1.73 18.86
N GLU A 59 5.24 1.79 17.55
CA GLU A 59 3.94 2.07 16.93
C GLU A 59 3.41 0.82 16.26
N LEU A 60 2.12 0.56 16.43
CA LEU A 60 1.39 -0.56 15.82
C LEU A 60 0.23 -0.01 15.00
N GLY A 61 -0.02 -0.61 13.86
CA GLY A 61 -1.10 -0.26 12.95
C GLY A 61 -1.92 -1.48 12.54
N ALA A 62 -3.22 -1.26 12.34
CA ALA A 62 -4.13 -2.17 11.69
C ALA A 62 -4.95 -1.40 10.65
N SER A 63 -5.20 -2.00 9.51
CA SER A 63 -6.03 -1.38 8.47
C SER A 63 -6.86 -2.41 7.72
N ARG A 64 -8.01 -1.96 7.21
CA ARG A 64 -8.92 -2.72 6.36
C ARG A 64 -9.48 -1.82 5.28
N ILE A 65 -9.47 -2.31 4.05
CA ILE A 65 -10.09 -1.70 2.89
C ILE A 65 -11.08 -2.70 2.31
N MET A 66 -12.21 -2.18 1.85
CA MET A 66 -13.22 -2.93 1.13
C MET A 66 -13.56 -2.20 -0.17
N GLN A 67 -13.47 -2.92 -1.28
CA GLN A 67 -14.00 -2.51 -2.57
C GLN A 67 -15.43 -3.06 -2.69
N TRP A 68 -16.40 -2.15 -2.73
CA TRP A 68 -17.81 -2.44 -2.44
C TRP A 68 -18.76 -1.65 -3.35
N GLY A 69 -19.95 -2.20 -3.59
CA GLY A 69 -21.01 -1.52 -4.35
C GLY A 69 -20.68 -1.28 -5.82
N GLY A 70 -21.32 -0.28 -6.43
CA GLY A 70 -21.26 0.00 -7.86
C GLY A 70 -22.45 -0.57 -8.65
N GLU A 71 -22.47 -0.32 -9.96
CA GLU A 71 -23.59 -0.71 -10.83
C GLU A 71 -23.82 -2.23 -10.82
N GLY A 72 -25.08 -2.63 -10.60
CA GLY A 72 -25.47 -4.04 -10.52
C GLY A 72 -25.02 -4.76 -9.26
N ARG A 73 -24.57 -4.03 -8.23
CA ARG A 73 -24.10 -4.58 -6.95
C ARG A 73 -25.03 -4.18 -5.80
N PRO A 74 -25.12 -5.01 -4.73
CA PRO A 74 -25.80 -4.62 -3.52
C PRO A 74 -25.17 -3.36 -2.90
N GLU A 75 -26.00 -2.35 -2.60
CA GLU A 75 -25.57 -1.12 -1.92
C GLU A 75 -26.35 -0.85 -0.62
N SER A 76 -26.88 -1.91 0.01
CA SER A 76 -27.63 -1.80 1.27
C SER A 76 -26.71 -1.75 2.49
N PHE A 77 -27.16 -1.11 3.57
CA PHE A 77 -26.41 -1.07 4.84
C PHE A 77 -26.16 -2.47 5.42
N SER A 78 -27.11 -3.40 5.26
CA SER A 78 -26.93 -4.80 5.69
C SER A 78 -25.76 -5.45 4.97
N ASN A 79 -25.71 -5.36 3.64
CA ASN A 79 -24.63 -5.94 2.85
C ASN A 79 -23.28 -5.27 3.17
N PHE A 80 -23.26 -3.95 3.35
CA PHE A 80 -22.08 -3.23 3.80
C PHE A 80 -21.56 -3.76 5.15
N TRP A 81 -22.46 -3.97 6.11
CA TRP A 81 -22.11 -4.47 7.44
C TRP A 81 -21.60 -5.92 7.41
N ASP A 82 -22.19 -6.76 6.56
CA ASP A 82 -21.73 -8.14 6.36
C ASP A 82 -20.30 -8.17 5.79
N GLY A 83 -19.97 -7.29 4.84
CA GLY A 83 -18.59 -7.14 4.34
C GLY A 83 -17.64 -6.57 5.40
N LEU A 84 -18.03 -5.52 6.11
CA LEU A 84 -17.20 -4.92 7.16
C LEU A 84 -16.85 -5.92 8.29
N THR A 85 -17.76 -6.86 8.60
CA THR A 85 -17.60 -7.84 9.66
C THR A 85 -17.06 -9.21 9.19
N GLY A 86 -16.64 -9.34 7.92
CA GLY A 86 -16.03 -10.56 7.39
C GLY A 86 -17.00 -11.74 7.27
N LYS A 87 -18.31 -11.45 7.09
CA LYS A 87 -19.37 -12.45 6.86
C LYS A 87 -19.62 -12.70 5.37
N ASP A 88 -18.58 -12.62 4.57
CA ASP A 88 -18.57 -12.77 3.11
C ASP A 88 -18.34 -14.22 2.64
N ASN A 89 -17.80 -15.09 3.49
CA ASN A 89 -17.55 -16.51 3.18
C ASN A 89 -18.81 -17.41 3.16
N THR A 90 -19.98 -16.93 2.73
CA THR A 90 -21.26 -17.66 2.89
C THR A 90 -21.61 -18.63 1.76
N ALA A 91 -20.96 -18.57 0.60
CA ALA A 91 -20.92 -19.66 -0.39
C ALA A 91 -19.84 -19.37 -1.45
N ALA A 92 -19.15 -20.39 -1.96
CA ALA A 92 -18.23 -20.21 -3.09
C ALA A 92 -18.99 -19.67 -4.31
N ASN A 93 -18.55 -18.54 -4.86
CA ASN A 93 -19.14 -17.84 -6.02
C ASN A 93 -20.53 -17.23 -5.79
N ASP A 94 -20.85 -16.72 -4.59
CA ASP A 94 -22.07 -15.93 -4.43
C ASP A 94 -21.96 -14.62 -5.25
N PRO A 95 -22.81 -14.39 -6.26
CA PRO A 95 -22.82 -13.13 -7.00
C PRO A 95 -23.15 -11.92 -6.11
N ASN A 96 -23.63 -12.12 -4.88
CA ASN A 96 -23.91 -11.07 -3.90
C ASN A 96 -22.85 -10.95 -2.79
N GLU A 97 -21.70 -11.62 -2.93
CA GLU A 97 -20.59 -11.49 -1.98
C GLU A 97 -20.32 -9.99 -1.69
N PRO A 98 -20.25 -9.55 -0.43
CA PRO A 98 -20.25 -8.13 -0.09
C PRO A 98 -19.20 -7.28 -0.81
N GLY A 99 -17.96 -7.74 -0.94
CA GLY A 99 -16.91 -6.96 -1.58
C GLY A 99 -15.56 -7.65 -1.63
N ASN A 100 -14.60 -7.04 -2.32
CA ASN A 100 -13.19 -7.45 -2.24
C ASN A 100 -12.54 -6.76 -1.04
N GLN A 101 -11.73 -7.47 -0.27
CA GLN A 101 -11.17 -6.95 0.97
C GLN A 101 -9.65 -7.04 1.00
N LEU A 102 -9.03 -6.05 1.62
CA LEU A 102 -7.61 -6.09 1.95
C LEU A 102 -7.48 -5.68 3.41
N ALA A 103 -6.78 -6.47 4.20
CA ALA A 103 -6.62 -6.20 5.62
C ALA A 103 -5.22 -6.56 6.09
N GLY A 104 -4.74 -5.88 7.12
CA GLY A 104 -3.50 -6.30 7.75
C GLY A 104 -2.94 -5.32 8.74
N PHE A 105 -1.67 -5.54 9.06
CA PHE A 105 -0.98 -4.92 10.17
C PHE A 105 0.34 -4.30 9.73
N ASP A 106 0.77 -3.30 10.47
CA ASP A 106 2.09 -2.71 10.33
C ASP A 106 2.65 -2.32 11.69
N PHE A 107 3.97 -2.15 11.74
CA PHE A 107 4.65 -1.70 12.93
C PHE A 107 5.82 -0.81 12.57
N LYS A 108 6.23 0.01 13.54
CA LYS A 108 7.48 0.76 13.52
C LYS A 108 8.13 0.73 14.89
N LEU A 109 9.33 0.18 14.94
CA LEU A 109 10.18 0.08 16.13
C LEU A 109 11.32 1.11 16.03
N LYS A 110 11.29 2.12 16.89
CA LYS A 110 12.34 3.13 17.05
C LYS A 110 13.38 2.62 18.04
N LEU A 111 14.65 2.61 17.64
CA LEU A 111 15.76 2.16 18.49
C LEU A 111 16.30 3.27 19.39
N GLU A 112 15.98 4.54 19.10
CA GLU A 112 16.53 5.70 19.82
C GLU A 112 16.21 5.68 21.32
N PRO A 113 14.96 5.44 21.77
CA PRO A 113 14.66 5.53 23.20
C PRO A 113 15.31 4.41 24.04
N THR A 114 15.83 3.35 23.42
CA THR A 114 16.41 2.18 24.11
C THR A 114 17.92 2.05 23.89
N LEU A 115 18.40 2.31 22.67
CA LEU A 115 19.80 2.12 22.26
C LEU A 115 20.51 3.46 21.94
N GLY A 116 19.80 4.59 21.93
CA GLY A 116 20.32 5.89 21.51
C GLY A 116 20.63 5.98 20.01
N TRP A 117 20.23 4.98 19.22
CA TRP A 117 20.45 4.96 17.78
C TRP A 117 19.28 5.63 17.08
N PRO A 118 19.48 6.68 16.26
CA PRO A 118 18.39 7.33 15.55
C PRO A 118 18.01 6.53 14.30
N VAL A 119 17.65 5.27 14.53
CA VAL A 119 17.34 4.23 13.54
C VAL A 119 15.99 3.62 13.91
N SER A 120 15.19 3.31 12.91
CA SER A 120 13.93 2.59 13.07
C SER A 120 13.84 1.39 12.13
N VAL A 121 13.21 0.32 12.59
CA VAL A 121 12.83 -0.84 11.78
C VAL A 121 11.32 -0.85 11.64
N TYR A 122 10.81 -1.08 10.44
CA TYR A 122 9.38 -1.10 10.19
C TYR A 122 9.01 -2.25 9.26
N GLY A 123 7.74 -2.62 9.29
CA GLY A 123 7.21 -3.65 8.41
C GLY A 123 5.70 -3.58 8.30
N GLN A 124 5.19 -4.15 7.23
CA GLN A 124 3.78 -4.22 6.92
C GLN A 124 3.46 -5.58 6.29
N MET A 125 2.32 -6.13 6.67
CA MET A 125 1.76 -7.37 6.14
C MET A 125 0.28 -7.14 5.85
N ILE A 126 -0.10 -7.21 4.57
CA ILE A 126 -1.48 -7.03 4.11
C ILE A 126 -1.90 -8.29 3.36
N GLY A 127 -3.03 -8.89 3.72
CA GLY A 127 -3.63 -10.03 3.04
C GLY A 127 -4.82 -9.63 2.18
N GLU A 128 -5.04 -10.38 1.11
CA GLU A 128 -6.23 -10.31 0.24
C GLU A 128 -7.43 -11.06 0.84
N ASP A 129 -7.19 -12.03 1.74
CA ASP A 129 -8.22 -12.85 2.35
C ASP A 129 -8.15 -12.76 3.88
N GLU A 130 -9.25 -13.08 4.58
CA GLU A 130 -9.25 -13.20 6.04
C GLU A 130 -9.47 -14.65 6.49
N SER A 131 -8.61 -15.14 7.39
CA SER A 131 -8.72 -16.45 8.02
C SER A 131 -8.69 -16.29 9.54
N GLY A 132 -9.86 -16.33 10.19
CA GLY A 132 -9.96 -16.33 11.65
C GLY A 132 -9.37 -15.08 12.29
N PHE A 133 -9.76 -13.89 11.81
CA PHE A 133 -9.28 -12.57 12.23
C PHE A 133 -7.83 -12.22 11.87
N LEU A 134 -7.10 -13.12 11.20
CA LEU A 134 -5.78 -12.84 10.66
C LEU A 134 -5.83 -12.75 9.13
N PRO A 135 -5.03 -11.85 8.53
CA PRO A 135 -4.92 -11.78 7.09
C PRO A 135 -4.22 -13.02 6.54
N SER A 136 -4.68 -13.46 5.39
CA SER A 136 -4.14 -14.56 4.62
C SER A 136 -3.95 -14.13 3.16
N ALA A 137 -3.25 -14.95 2.38
CA ALA A 137 -2.76 -14.56 1.06
C ALA A 137 -1.94 -13.24 1.12
N ASN A 138 -0.88 -13.26 1.93
CA ASN A 138 -0.21 -12.05 2.39
C ASN A 138 0.81 -11.50 1.39
N MET A 139 0.85 -10.17 1.29
CA MET A 139 1.92 -9.36 0.73
C MET A 139 2.73 -8.76 1.88
N PHE A 140 4.03 -8.54 1.64
CA PHE A 140 4.97 -8.15 2.68
C PHE A 140 5.80 -6.94 2.28
N LEU A 141 6.05 -6.07 3.26
CA LEU A 141 6.99 -4.97 3.19
C LEU A 141 7.81 -4.94 4.47
N GLY A 142 9.10 -4.66 4.35
CA GLY A 142 9.98 -4.47 5.50
C GLY A 142 11.11 -3.52 5.17
N GLY A 143 11.50 -2.71 6.14
CA GLY A 143 12.57 -1.75 5.95
C GLY A 143 13.23 -1.29 7.22
N VAL A 144 14.35 -0.60 7.03
CA VAL A 144 15.10 0.08 8.07
C VAL A 144 15.42 1.48 7.58
N GLU A 145 15.32 2.46 8.47
CA GLU A 145 15.64 3.86 8.20
C GLU A 145 16.48 4.47 9.31
N GLY A 146 17.23 5.51 8.97
CA GLY A 146 18.01 6.28 9.93
C GLY A 146 18.03 7.77 9.61
N HIS A 147 18.09 8.56 10.68
CA HIS A 147 18.04 10.03 10.64
C HIS A 147 19.17 10.60 11.50
N HIS A 148 20.22 11.10 10.89
CA HIS A 148 21.43 11.53 11.60
C HIS A 148 21.67 13.03 11.42
N GLY A 149 22.08 13.71 12.49
CA GLY A 149 22.66 15.05 12.36
C GLY A 149 24.13 14.97 11.94
N TRP A 150 24.55 15.81 11.01
CA TRP A 150 25.95 16.02 10.64
C TRP A 150 26.28 17.50 10.75
N GLY A 151 26.80 17.92 11.92
CA GLY A 151 27.00 19.33 12.20
C GLY A 151 25.65 20.05 12.24
N LYS A 152 25.40 20.93 11.28
CA LYS A 152 24.11 21.60 11.09
C LYS A 152 23.23 20.99 10.00
N ASP A 153 23.78 20.02 9.27
CA ASP A 153 23.09 19.30 8.21
C ASP A 153 22.40 18.05 8.78
N ALA A 154 21.53 17.43 7.98
CA ALA A 154 20.87 16.17 8.31
C ALA A 154 21.04 15.14 7.18
N ILE A 155 21.31 13.89 7.55
CA ILE A 155 21.32 12.75 6.64
C ILE A 155 20.13 11.86 6.95
N ASN A 156 19.31 11.59 5.93
CA ASN A 156 18.23 10.62 6.00
C ASN A 156 18.54 9.46 5.05
N TRP A 157 18.30 8.24 5.48
CA TRP A 157 18.43 7.07 4.62
C TRP A 157 17.40 6.00 4.96
N TYR A 158 17.10 5.17 3.98
CA TYR A 158 16.33 3.95 4.19
C TYR A 158 16.80 2.84 3.25
N LEU A 159 16.56 1.60 3.67
CA LEU A 159 16.62 0.40 2.85
C LEU A 159 15.31 -0.39 3.06
N GLU A 160 14.59 -0.65 1.98
CA GLU A 160 13.24 -1.21 2.01
C GLU A 160 13.11 -2.35 0.99
N ALA A 161 12.38 -3.40 1.37
CA ALA A 161 12.11 -4.58 0.56
C ALA A 161 10.62 -4.90 0.54
N HIS A 162 10.11 -5.23 -0.64
CA HIS A 162 8.69 -5.45 -0.92
C HIS A 162 8.53 -6.77 -1.66
N ASP A 163 7.50 -7.54 -1.31
CA ASP A 163 7.03 -8.68 -2.08
C ASP A 163 5.51 -8.64 -2.15
N THR A 164 4.99 -8.23 -3.31
CA THR A 164 3.55 -8.15 -3.57
C THR A 164 3.03 -9.42 -4.25
N ARG A 165 3.81 -10.51 -4.27
CA ARG A 165 3.29 -11.86 -4.58
C ARG A 165 2.60 -12.41 -3.34
N THR A 166 1.55 -13.18 -3.56
CA THR A 166 0.83 -13.84 -2.47
C THR A 166 1.73 -14.88 -1.79
N ASN A 167 1.95 -14.70 -0.49
CA ASN A 167 2.85 -15.53 0.32
C ASN A 167 4.25 -15.65 -0.32
N MET A 168 4.76 -14.56 -0.89
CA MET A 168 6.07 -14.46 -1.56
C MET A 168 6.30 -15.49 -2.68
N SER A 169 5.23 -16.07 -3.26
CA SER A 169 5.39 -17.18 -4.21
C SER A 169 4.26 -17.28 -5.23
N ARG A 170 3.00 -17.31 -4.76
CA ARG A 170 1.83 -17.39 -5.63
C ARG A 170 1.66 -16.07 -6.37
N THR A 171 1.45 -16.17 -7.66
CA THR A 171 1.18 -15.04 -8.55
C THR A 171 -0.26 -15.06 -9.04
N ASN A 172 -0.71 -13.98 -9.68
CA ASN A 172 -2.05 -13.84 -10.25
C ASN A 172 -3.14 -13.99 -9.19
N TYR A 173 -2.91 -13.37 -8.04
CA TYR A 173 -3.86 -13.31 -6.94
C TYR A 173 -3.85 -11.94 -6.26
N SER A 174 -2.67 -11.45 -5.87
CA SER A 174 -2.52 -10.10 -5.30
C SER A 174 -3.08 -9.02 -6.22
N TYR A 175 -3.90 -8.13 -5.64
CA TYR A 175 -4.64 -7.05 -6.29
C TYR A 175 -5.60 -7.50 -7.41
N THR A 176 -5.95 -8.78 -7.46
CA THR A 176 -6.93 -9.30 -8.43
C THR A 176 -8.22 -9.70 -7.71
N HIS A 177 -9.35 -9.62 -8.41
CA HIS A 177 -10.62 -10.07 -7.85
C HIS A 177 -11.56 -10.56 -8.95
N HIS A 178 -12.43 -11.51 -8.61
CA HIS A 178 -13.29 -12.18 -9.59
C HIS A 178 -14.55 -11.37 -9.96
N ILE A 179 -15.05 -10.53 -9.04
CA ILE A 179 -16.14 -9.56 -9.28
C ILE A 179 -15.59 -8.26 -9.86
N TYR A 180 -14.75 -7.56 -9.09
CA TYR A 180 -14.04 -6.36 -9.47
C TYR A 180 -12.83 -6.69 -10.37
N LYS A 181 -13.11 -7.02 -11.64
CA LYS A 181 -12.15 -7.62 -12.58
C LYS A 181 -11.02 -6.72 -13.05
N ASP A 182 -11.16 -5.40 -12.93
CA ASP A 182 -10.03 -4.48 -13.19
C ASP A 182 -9.05 -4.47 -12.01
N GLY A 183 -9.32 -5.25 -10.95
CA GLY A 183 -8.47 -5.43 -9.78
C GLY A 183 -8.50 -4.22 -8.84
N TYR A 184 -7.55 -4.20 -7.90
CA TYR A 184 -7.33 -3.10 -6.96
C TYR A 184 -6.52 -1.95 -7.61
N TYR A 185 -7.03 -1.49 -8.76
CA TYR A 185 -6.41 -0.48 -9.62
C TYR A 185 -7.44 0.56 -10.02
N GLN A 186 -7.02 1.82 -10.15
CA GLN A 186 -7.82 2.88 -10.75
C GLN A 186 -7.11 3.38 -12.01
N GLN A 187 -7.79 3.33 -13.15
CA GLN A 187 -7.23 3.76 -14.45
C GLN A 187 -5.89 3.06 -14.78
N GLY A 188 -5.73 1.80 -14.34
CA GLY A 188 -4.51 1.02 -14.53
C GLY A 188 -3.38 1.29 -13.52
N TYR A 189 -3.52 2.27 -12.62
CA TYR A 189 -2.57 2.53 -11.55
C TYR A 189 -3.01 1.84 -10.27
N SER A 190 -2.07 1.18 -9.59
CA SER A 190 -2.31 0.47 -8.33
C SER A 190 -2.84 1.43 -7.26
N LEU A 191 -3.83 0.98 -6.49
CA LEU A 191 -4.27 1.67 -5.27
C LEU A 191 -3.46 1.24 -4.04
N GLY A 192 -2.64 0.19 -4.15
CA GLY A 192 -1.73 -0.29 -3.12
C GLY A 192 -0.28 0.11 -3.41
N ASP A 193 0.63 -0.86 -3.44
CA ASP A 193 2.03 -0.64 -3.80
C ASP A 193 2.16 -0.11 -5.25
N ALA A 194 3.09 0.81 -5.47
CA ALA A 194 3.40 1.38 -6.78
C ALA A 194 3.80 0.32 -7.83
N MET A 195 4.33 -0.83 -7.42
CA MET A 195 4.63 -1.93 -8.34
C MET A 195 3.38 -2.61 -8.93
N GLY A 196 2.24 -2.50 -8.25
CA GLY A 196 1.13 -3.42 -8.45
C GLY A 196 1.39 -4.80 -7.84
N GLY A 197 0.60 -5.78 -8.25
CA GLY A 197 0.67 -7.16 -7.78
C GLY A 197 1.84 -7.91 -8.41
N ASP A 198 2.23 -9.01 -7.75
CA ASP A 198 3.24 -9.95 -8.22
C ASP A 198 4.67 -9.38 -8.39
N GLY A 199 4.96 -8.26 -7.74
CA GLY A 199 6.23 -7.56 -7.77
C GLY A 199 7.17 -7.96 -6.63
N GLN A 200 8.47 -7.79 -6.89
CA GLN A 200 9.50 -7.82 -5.85
C GLN A 200 10.37 -6.59 -6.00
N LEU A 201 10.67 -5.90 -4.92
CA LEU A 201 11.51 -4.70 -4.96
C LEU A 201 12.42 -4.62 -3.76
N ILE A 202 13.63 -4.12 -4.02
CA ILE A 202 14.56 -3.66 -2.99
C ILE A 202 14.98 -2.26 -3.40
N ALA A 203 14.81 -1.30 -2.51
CA ALA A 203 15.18 0.09 -2.75
C ALA A 203 15.97 0.66 -1.57
N GLY A 204 17.02 1.42 -1.88
CA GLY A 204 17.75 2.22 -0.92
C GLY A 204 17.77 3.68 -1.36
N LYS A 205 17.55 4.60 -0.42
CA LYS A 205 17.73 6.04 -0.65
C LYS A 205 18.62 6.62 0.43
N ILE A 206 19.47 7.56 0.05
CA ILE A 206 20.16 8.48 0.97
C ILE A 206 19.90 9.91 0.52
N GLU A 207 19.74 10.81 1.48
CA GLU A 207 19.48 12.23 1.28
C GLU A 207 20.27 13.06 2.29
N LEU A 208 21.03 14.05 1.80
CA LEU A 208 21.66 15.09 2.60
C LEU A 208 20.80 16.37 2.52
N ILE A 209 20.47 16.93 3.67
CA ILE A 209 19.77 18.20 3.83
C ILE A 209 20.73 19.18 4.49
N THR A 210 21.07 20.27 3.80
CA THR A 210 21.98 21.30 4.33
C THR A 210 21.26 22.26 5.28
N GLU A 211 22.02 23.05 6.06
CA GLU A 211 21.48 24.18 6.85
C GLU A 211 20.62 25.14 5.99
N ASP A 212 21.02 25.37 4.73
CA ASP A 212 20.29 26.19 3.76
C ASP A 212 19.10 25.46 3.10
N ASN A 213 18.75 24.27 3.60
CA ASN A 213 17.65 23.41 3.12
C ASN A 213 17.80 22.97 1.64
N GLN A 214 19.03 22.88 1.12
CA GLN A 214 19.29 22.18 -0.14
C GLN A 214 19.26 20.67 0.09
N ARG A 215 18.70 19.92 -0.85
CA ARG A 215 18.48 18.48 -0.71
C ARG A 215 19.14 17.70 -1.84
N LEU A 216 20.20 16.99 -1.52
CA LEU A 216 20.85 16.09 -2.47
C LEU A 216 20.47 14.66 -2.15
N SER A 217 19.85 13.95 -3.09
CA SER A 217 19.47 12.55 -2.88
C SER A 217 19.89 11.61 -4.00
N THR A 218 20.22 10.39 -3.60
CA THR A 218 20.53 9.27 -4.49
C THR A 218 19.64 8.09 -4.11
N ARG A 219 18.99 7.48 -5.10
CA ARG A 219 18.14 6.30 -4.91
C ARG A 219 18.56 5.18 -5.85
N LEU A 220 18.73 3.99 -5.29
CA LEU A 220 18.97 2.74 -6.01
C LEU A 220 17.76 1.83 -5.84
N VAL A 221 17.29 1.24 -6.93
CA VAL A 221 16.13 0.33 -6.91
C VAL A 221 16.40 -0.86 -7.79
N TYR A 222 16.26 -2.05 -7.24
CA TYR A 222 16.09 -3.29 -7.99
C TYR A 222 14.64 -3.71 -7.92
N ALA A 223 14.00 -3.95 -9.07
CA ALA A 223 12.61 -4.38 -9.10
C ALA A 223 12.37 -5.46 -10.17
N LYS A 224 11.59 -6.49 -9.78
CA LYS A 224 10.94 -7.44 -10.67
C LYS A 224 9.47 -7.09 -10.71
N VAL A 225 8.97 -6.65 -11.86
CA VAL A 225 7.58 -6.20 -12.02
C VAL A 225 6.94 -6.92 -13.20
N ASN A 226 5.64 -7.21 -13.10
CA ASN A 226 4.82 -7.74 -14.18
C ASN A 226 5.45 -8.93 -14.95
N LEU A 227 5.54 -10.08 -14.29
CA LEU A 227 6.05 -11.33 -14.89
C LEU A 227 5.22 -11.85 -16.09
N ARG A 228 4.14 -11.18 -16.51
CA ARG A 228 3.22 -11.68 -17.54
C ARG A 228 2.57 -10.65 -18.47
N THR A 229 3.28 -9.61 -18.91
CA THR A 229 2.89 -8.88 -20.13
C THR A 229 3.06 -9.76 -21.38
N SER A 230 2.25 -10.81 -21.53
CA SER A 230 2.19 -11.64 -22.74
C SER A 230 0.78 -12.10 -23.12
N ARG A 231 -0.27 -11.72 -22.38
CA ARG A 231 -1.67 -11.87 -22.85
C ARG A 231 -2.54 -10.66 -22.50
N SER A 232 -2.60 -9.73 -23.47
CA SER A 232 -3.71 -8.83 -23.77
C SER A 232 -4.34 -8.03 -22.61
N ILE A 233 -3.68 -6.95 -22.20
CA ILE A 233 -4.39 -5.70 -21.89
C ILE A 233 -4.30 -4.87 -23.18
N LYS A 234 -5.30 -5.03 -24.05
CA LYS A 234 -5.51 -4.10 -25.17
C LYS A 234 -6.32 -2.92 -24.63
N HIS A 235 -5.68 -2.03 -23.91
CA HIS A 235 -6.14 -0.65 -23.82
C HIS A 235 -4.98 0.28 -24.13
N SER A 236 -5.29 1.21 -25.03
CA SER A 236 -4.38 2.03 -25.80
C SER A 236 -3.62 3.03 -24.94
N THR A 237 -2.33 2.80 -24.75
CA THR A 237 -1.34 3.87 -24.53
C THR A 237 -0.11 3.57 -25.39
N CYS A 238 0.22 4.53 -26.26
CA CYS A 238 1.35 4.56 -27.21
C CYS A 238 1.25 3.65 -28.46
N ARG A 239 0.79 4.26 -29.55
CA ARG A 239 0.82 3.72 -30.92
C ARG A 239 2.13 4.12 -31.61
N TYR A 240 3.19 3.31 -31.52
CA TYR A 240 4.24 3.19 -32.54
C TYR A 240 4.92 1.81 -32.40
N PRO A 241 4.84 0.93 -33.42
CA PRO A 241 5.67 -0.26 -33.47
C PRO A 241 7.07 0.12 -33.98
N GLU A 242 8.07 -0.67 -33.58
CA GLU A 242 9.44 -0.73 -34.10
C GLU A 242 10.55 -0.08 -33.24
N ARG A 243 11.44 -0.98 -32.76
CA ARG A 243 12.75 -0.78 -32.10
C ARG A 243 12.73 -0.07 -30.73
N CYS A 244 12.49 -0.88 -29.70
CA CYS A 244 12.76 -0.54 -28.30
C CYS A 244 14.26 -0.30 -28.07
N THR A 245 14.66 0.97 -28.05
CA THR A 245 15.88 1.43 -27.37
C THR A 245 15.42 2.27 -26.19
N ALA A 246 15.93 1.99 -24.98
CA ALA A 246 15.56 2.73 -23.79
C ALA A 246 16.04 4.18 -23.92
N ARG A 247 15.12 5.10 -24.22
CA ARG A 247 15.37 6.54 -24.22
C ARG A 247 14.34 7.21 -23.32
N LEU A 248 14.84 7.83 -22.26
CA LEU A 248 14.04 8.61 -21.33
C LEU A 248 13.84 10.00 -21.94
N GLU A 249 12.79 10.17 -22.75
CA GLU A 249 12.34 11.49 -23.18
C GLU A 249 10.92 11.75 -22.69
N ARG A 250 10.77 12.82 -21.89
CA ARG A 250 9.50 13.47 -21.53
C ARG A 250 8.41 12.56 -20.94
N GLY A 251 8.75 11.83 -19.88
CA GLY A 251 7.76 11.38 -18.91
C GLY A 251 6.81 10.25 -19.34
N CYS A 252 7.15 9.48 -20.39
CA CYS A 252 6.39 8.28 -20.75
C CYS A 252 7.35 7.09 -20.88
N LEU A 253 7.05 5.98 -20.20
CA LEU A 253 7.83 4.74 -20.23
C LEU A 253 7.01 3.65 -20.94
N SER A 254 7.46 3.20 -22.12
CA SER A 254 6.99 1.93 -22.72
C SER A 254 7.93 0.81 -22.30
N ILE A 255 7.38 -0.26 -21.71
CA ILE A 255 8.11 -1.25 -20.89
C ILE A 255 8.03 -2.63 -21.55
N CYS A 256 9.18 -3.30 -21.77
CA CYS A 256 9.25 -4.58 -22.48
C CYS A 256 10.18 -5.65 -21.85
N THR A 257 10.66 -5.47 -20.61
CA THR A 257 11.49 -6.46 -19.89
C THR A 257 11.07 -6.56 -18.41
N SER A 258 11.42 -7.64 -17.70
CA SER A 258 10.86 -7.94 -16.35
C SER A 258 11.77 -7.63 -15.16
N GLU A 259 13.02 -7.18 -15.39
CA GLU A 259 14.00 -6.87 -14.34
C GLU A 259 14.67 -5.52 -14.62
N TYR A 260 14.83 -4.71 -13.58
CA TYR A 260 15.34 -3.34 -13.70
C TYR A 260 16.25 -2.94 -12.53
N LEU A 261 17.29 -2.15 -12.84
CA LEU A 261 18.06 -1.36 -11.88
C LEU A 261 17.89 0.13 -12.23
N PHE A 262 17.35 0.92 -11.31
CA PHE A 262 17.21 2.36 -11.48
C PHE A 262 18.14 3.12 -10.55
N VAL A 263 18.80 4.14 -11.10
CA VAL A 263 19.56 5.14 -10.34
C VAL A 263 18.91 6.50 -10.59
N VAL A 264 18.35 7.11 -9.55
CA VAL A 264 17.73 8.43 -9.64
C VAL A 264 18.52 9.41 -8.77
N HIS A 265 18.95 10.51 -9.38
CA HIS A 265 19.54 11.65 -8.68
C HIS A 265 18.55 12.80 -8.70
N GLN A 266 18.24 13.38 -7.55
CA GLN A 266 17.48 14.63 -7.44
C GLN A 266 18.34 15.68 -6.74
N ARG A 267 18.32 16.89 -7.29
CA ARG A 267 18.93 18.11 -6.75
C ARG A 267 17.86 19.08 -6.32
#